data_AF-A0A846ATN9-F1
#
_entry.id   AF-A0A846ATN9-F1
#
_cell.length_a   1.000
_cell.length_b   1.000
_cell.length_c   1.000
_cell.angle_alpha   90.00
_cell.angle_beta   90.00
_cell.angle_gamma   90.00
#
_symmetry.space_group_name_H-M   'P 1'
#
loop_
_entity.id
_entity.type
_entity.pdbx_description
1 polymer ?
#
loop_
_entity_poly.entity_id
_entity_poly.type
_entity_poly.pdbx_seq_one_letter_code
_entity_poly.pdbx_strand_id
1 'polypeptide(L)'
;MTFSRILTAPPSNKPPEITYLFIDGGYLRRSYKDCTSQWFGNDVGDGRDIDFAAIKSHFKAKKVFYYDCLDEIQNKNEKDEDFKARVSQQKNDFNQIRSLEGYHVKLGTLVGNPKRQKEVDVLLTVDMMNHTIRNNMTKAVLIAGDRDF
;
A
#
# COMPACT_ATOMS: atom_id res chain seq x y z
N MET A 1 54.37 -26.51 2.93
CA MET A 1 53.16 -26.29 3.72
C MET A 1 52.93 -24.79 3.80
N THR A 2 51.95 -24.26 3.07
CA THR A 2 51.68 -22.82 2.99
C THR A 2 50.31 -22.58 3.61
N PHE A 3 50.26 -21.96 4.79
CA PHE A 3 49.02 -21.58 5.45
C PHE A 3 48.45 -20.33 4.76
N SER A 4 47.41 -20.50 3.95
CA SER A 4 46.60 -19.39 3.45
C SER A 4 45.68 -18.93 4.58
N ARG A 5 45.97 -17.74 5.12
CA ARG A 5 45.17 -17.11 6.18
C ARG A 5 43.97 -16.44 5.49
N ILE A 6 42.80 -17.06 5.61
CA ILE A 6 41.54 -16.47 5.15
C ILE A 6 41.26 -15.26 6.05
N LEU A 7 41.49 -14.05 5.53
CA LEU A 7 41.06 -12.81 6.14
C LEU A 7 39.55 -12.67 5.89
N THR A 8 38.73 -13.07 6.86
CA THR A 8 37.31 -12.73 6.86
C THR A 8 37.15 -11.24 7.17
N ALA A 9 36.42 -10.51 6.33
CA ALA A 9 36.11 -9.11 6.55
C ALA A 9 35.41 -8.91 7.91
N PRO A 10 35.66 -7.78 8.61
CA PRO A 10 35.01 -7.49 9.88
C PRO A 10 33.48 -7.40 9.70
N PRO A 11 32.68 -7.84 10.69
CA PRO A 11 31.24 -7.77 10.61
C PRO A 11 30.79 -6.32 10.45
N SER A 12 29.89 -6.10 9.48
CA SER A 12 29.24 -4.81 9.26
C SER A 12 28.50 -4.39 10.53
N ASN A 13 28.90 -3.28 11.14
CA ASN A 13 28.28 -2.68 12.32
C ASN A 13 26.94 -1.97 12.02
N LYS A 14 26.37 -2.20 10.83
CA LYS A 14 25.12 -1.59 10.40
C LYS A 14 23.95 -2.31 11.07
N PRO A 15 23.02 -1.60 11.73
CA PRO A 15 21.83 -2.23 12.28
C PRO A 15 21.09 -3.01 11.18
N PRO A 16 20.42 -4.12 11.53
CA PRO A 16 19.70 -4.93 10.55
C PRO A 16 18.67 -4.05 9.83
N GLU A 17 18.61 -4.19 8.50
CA GLU A 17 17.68 -3.40 7.69
C GLU A 17 16.24 -3.84 8.00
N ILE A 18 15.44 -2.91 8.53
CA ILE A 18 14.01 -3.09 8.77
C ILE A 18 13.27 -2.19 7.78
N THR A 19 12.71 -2.80 6.75
CA THR A 19 11.97 -2.10 5.69
C THR A 19 10.49 -2.05 6.02
N TYR A 20 9.89 -0.86 6.03
CA TYR A 20 8.44 -0.68 6.01
C TYR A 20 8.03 -0.13 4.64
N LEU A 21 6.88 -0.59 4.16
CA LEU A 21 6.31 -0.20 2.88
C LEU A 21 5.03 0.62 3.13
N PHE A 22 4.93 1.78 2.51
CA PHE A 22 3.78 2.68 2.56
C PHE A 22 3.18 2.76 1.15
N ILE A 23 1.90 2.46 1.02
CA ILE A 23 1.21 2.34 -0.27
C ILE A 23 0.00 3.26 -0.28
N ASP A 24 -0.03 4.21 -1.21
CA ASP A 24 -1.27 4.83 -1.64
C ASP A 24 -2.05 3.83 -2.51
N GLY A 25 -3.14 3.31 -1.94
CA GLY A 25 -4.00 2.31 -2.56
C GLY A 25 -4.78 2.85 -3.76
N GLY A 26 -5.17 4.12 -3.73
CA GLY A 26 -5.85 4.78 -4.84
C GLY A 26 -4.93 4.88 -6.05
N TYR A 27 -3.69 5.31 -5.82
CA TYR A 27 -2.67 5.35 -6.85
C TYR A 27 -2.29 3.96 -7.37
N LEU A 28 -2.05 2.99 -6.47
CA LEU A 28 -1.65 1.64 -6.87
C LEU A 28 -2.69 0.98 -7.77
N ARG A 29 -3.98 1.01 -7.41
CA ARG A 29 -5.04 0.43 -8.24
C ARG A 29 -5.17 1.11 -9.60
N ARG A 30 -5.08 2.45 -9.62
CA ARG A 30 -5.14 3.22 -10.87
C ARG A 30 -3.97 2.82 -11.78
N SER A 31 -2.75 2.85 -11.24
CA SER A 31 -1.53 2.49 -11.96
C SER A 31 -1.57 1.04 -12.46
N TYR A 32 -2.07 0.12 -11.63
CA TYR A 32 -2.26 -1.27 -12.03
C TYR A 32 -3.20 -1.36 -13.23
N LYS A 33 -4.36 -0.71 -13.16
CA LYS A 33 -5.35 -0.71 -14.25
C LYS A 33 -4.80 -0.08 -15.52
N ASP A 34 -4.16 1.08 -15.42
CA ASP A 34 -3.63 1.82 -16.56
C ASP A 34 -2.56 1.00 -17.29
N CYS A 35 -1.65 0.36 -16.54
CA CYS A 35 -0.64 -0.53 -17.12
C CYS A 35 -1.27 -1.75 -17.76
N THR A 36 -2.11 -2.48 -17.03
CA THR A 36 -2.61 -3.79 -17.49
C THR A 36 -3.66 -3.70 -18.60
N SER A 37 -4.38 -2.58 -18.70
CA SER A 37 -5.44 -2.38 -19.71
C SER A 37 -4.93 -2.48 -21.14
N GLN A 38 -3.65 -2.19 -21.38
CA GLN A 38 -3.02 -2.31 -22.69
C GLN A 38 -2.92 -3.75 -23.17
N TRP A 39 -2.85 -4.72 -22.25
CA TRP A 39 -2.69 -6.14 -22.57
C TRP A 39 -3.98 -6.94 -22.41
N PHE A 40 -4.84 -6.57 -21.45
CA PHE A 40 -6.05 -7.32 -21.11
C PHE A 40 -7.35 -6.56 -21.43
N GLY A 41 -7.26 -5.37 -22.03
CA GLY A 41 -8.43 -4.55 -22.36
C GLY A 41 -9.13 -3.98 -21.13
N ASN A 42 -10.44 -3.76 -21.23
CA ASN A 42 -11.24 -3.18 -20.13
C ASN A 42 -11.66 -4.21 -19.07
N ASP A 43 -11.35 -5.49 -19.26
CA ASP A 43 -11.66 -6.57 -18.33
C ASP A 43 -10.65 -6.68 -17.18
N VAL A 44 -9.65 -5.78 -17.14
CA VAL A 44 -8.80 -5.64 -15.97
C VAL A 44 -9.65 -5.25 -14.77
N GLY A 45 -9.66 -6.11 -13.75
CA GLY A 45 -10.31 -5.84 -12.49
C GLY A 45 -9.87 -4.52 -11.85
N ASP A 46 -10.58 -4.10 -10.82
CA ASP A 46 -10.28 -2.94 -9.97
C ASP A 46 -9.02 -3.11 -9.09
N GLY A 47 -8.04 -3.91 -9.51
CA GLY A 47 -6.84 -4.23 -8.74
C GLY A 47 -6.99 -5.42 -7.79
N ARG A 48 -8.09 -6.19 -7.88
CA ARG A 48 -8.28 -7.46 -7.15
C ARG A 48 -7.19 -8.51 -7.43
N ASP A 49 -6.59 -8.47 -8.62
CA ASP A 49 -5.55 -9.41 -9.03
C ASP A 49 -4.13 -8.97 -8.59
N ILE A 50 -4.03 -7.92 -7.77
CA ILE A 50 -2.76 -7.48 -7.21
C ILE A 50 -2.32 -8.48 -6.14
N ASP A 51 -1.21 -9.18 -6.41
CA ASP A 51 -0.55 -10.03 -5.44
C ASP A 51 0.20 -9.18 -4.40
N PHE A 52 -0.50 -8.85 -3.31
CA PHE A 52 0.09 -8.12 -2.20
C PHE A 52 1.25 -8.91 -1.55
N ALA A 53 1.16 -10.23 -1.42
CA ALA A 53 2.24 -11.02 -0.84
C ALA A 53 3.54 -10.90 -1.67
N ALA A 54 3.43 -10.92 -2.99
CA ALA A 54 4.55 -10.67 -3.89
C ALA A 54 5.11 -9.25 -3.71
N ILE A 55 4.27 -8.23 -3.55
CA ILE A 55 4.73 -6.85 -3.28
C ILE A 55 5.56 -6.79 -1.99
N LYS A 56 5.04 -7.34 -0.87
CA LYS A 56 5.78 -7.35 0.41
C LYS A 56 7.12 -8.07 0.28
N SER A 57 7.13 -9.23 -0.39
CA SER A 57 8.32 -10.05 -0.60
C SER A 57 9.36 -9.32 -1.46
N HIS A 58 8.93 -8.67 -2.55
CA HIS A 58 9.80 -7.92 -3.46
C HIS A 58 10.61 -6.83 -2.74
N PHE A 59 9.94 -6.06 -1.87
CA PHE A 59 10.61 -5.02 -1.08
C PHE A 59 11.24 -5.54 0.22
N LYS A 60 11.13 -6.84 0.52
CA LYS A 60 11.55 -7.44 1.79
C LYS A 60 10.99 -6.69 3.00
N ALA A 61 9.74 -6.22 2.88
CA ALA A 61 9.11 -5.37 3.87
C ALA A 61 8.64 -6.21 5.07
N LYS A 62 8.97 -5.74 6.29
CA LYS A 62 8.47 -6.35 7.52
C LYS A 62 7.00 -6.01 7.75
N LYS A 63 6.63 -4.76 7.46
CA LYS A 63 5.26 -4.25 7.56
C LYS A 63 4.88 -3.48 6.30
N VAL A 64 3.59 -3.55 5.95
CA VAL A 64 3.00 -2.83 4.84
C VAL A 64 1.82 -2.01 5.36
N PHE A 65 1.82 -0.73 5.08
CA PHE A 65 0.76 0.20 5.41
C PHE A 65 0.06 0.61 4.12
N TYR A 66 -1.20 0.23 3.99
CA TYR A 66 -2.03 0.47 2.81
C TYR A 66 -3.05 1.55 3.14
N TYR A 67 -2.95 2.68 2.45
CA TYR A 67 -3.78 3.87 2.68
C TYR A 67 -4.79 4.02 1.58
N ASP A 68 -6.05 4.21 1.92
CA ASP A 68 -7.11 4.36 0.93
C ASP A 68 -8.37 5.02 1.52
N CYS A 69 -9.41 5.21 0.71
CA CYS A 69 -10.72 5.66 1.16
C CYS A 69 -11.80 4.64 0.82
N LEU A 70 -12.74 4.48 1.76
CA LEU A 70 -13.97 3.74 1.54
C LEU A 70 -15.02 4.65 0.89
N ASP A 71 -15.61 4.23 -0.23
CA ASP A 71 -16.57 5.04 -0.97
C ASP A 71 -18.00 4.88 -0.43
N GLU A 72 -18.25 5.48 0.73
CA GLU A 72 -19.55 5.49 1.41
C GLU A 72 -20.50 6.59 0.89
N ILE A 73 -20.17 7.25 -0.22
CA ILE A 73 -21.05 8.25 -0.84
C ILE A 73 -21.86 7.56 -1.95
N GLN A 74 -23.18 7.55 -1.82
CA GLN A 74 -24.08 7.03 -2.86
C GLN A 74 -24.12 7.99 -4.05
N ASN A 75 -24.01 7.47 -5.26
CA ASN A 75 -24.12 8.29 -6.48
C ASN A 75 -25.59 8.67 -6.75
N LYS A 76 -25.83 9.82 -7.39
CA LYS A 76 -27.18 10.38 -7.62
C LYS A 76 -28.14 9.41 -8.33
N ASN A 77 -27.63 8.52 -9.19
CA ASN A 77 -28.40 7.56 -9.98
C ASN A 77 -28.13 6.09 -9.58
N GLU A 78 -27.47 5.85 -8.45
CA GLU A 78 -27.14 4.50 -7.98
C GLU A 78 -28.25 3.97 -7.09
N LYS A 79 -28.74 2.76 -7.38
CA LYS A 79 -29.73 2.10 -6.53
C LYS A 79 -29.11 1.77 -5.18
N ASP A 80 -29.93 1.75 -4.14
CA ASP A 80 -29.47 1.44 -2.77
C ASP A 80 -28.82 0.04 -2.68
N GLU A 81 -29.35 -0.93 -3.42
CA GLU A 81 -28.78 -2.29 -3.50
C GLU A 81 -27.38 -2.28 -4.13
N ASP A 82 -27.21 -1.58 -5.25
CA ASP A 82 -25.93 -1.45 -5.94
C ASP A 82 -24.90 -0.72 -5.07
N PHE A 83 -25.33 0.35 -4.37
CA PHE A 83 -24.51 1.08 -3.42
C PHE A 83 -24.01 0.18 -2.29
N LYS A 84 -24.91 -0.56 -1.63
CA LYS A 84 -24.58 -1.48 -0.55
C LYS A 84 -23.66 -2.60 -1.02
N ALA A 85 -23.93 -3.17 -2.20
CA ALA A 85 -23.09 -4.20 -2.79
C ALA A 85 -21.66 -3.69 -3.04
N ARG A 86 -21.51 -2.51 -3.65
CA ARG A 86 -20.22 -1.88 -3.92
C ARG A 86 -19.44 -1.60 -2.64
N VAL A 87 -20.07 -0.98 -1.63
CA VAL A 87 -19.43 -0.67 -0.35
C VAL A 87 -19.04 -1.95 0.39
N SER A 88 -19.93 -2.94 0.41
CA SER A 88 -19.66 -4.23 1.05
C SER A 88 -18.50 -4.95 0.36
N GLN A 89 -18.44 -4.92 -0.96
CA GLN A 89 -17.34 -5.50 -1.72
C GLN A 89 -16.01 -4.83 -1.37
N GLN A 90 -15.97 -3.50 -1.38
CA GLN A 90 -14.75 -2.76 -1.02
C GLN A 90 -14.30 -3.05 0.42
N LYS A 91 -15.25 -3.18 1.37
CA LYS A 91 -14.96 -3.60 2.74
C LYS A 91 -14.32 -5.00 2.79
N ASN A 92 -14.84 -5.94 1.99
CA ASN A 92 -14.29 -7.29 1.90
C ASN A 92 -12.86 -7.27 1.35
N ASP A 93 -12.59 -6.50 0.30
CA ASP A 93 -11.26 -6.38 -0.29
C ASP A 93 -10.25 -5.83 0.73
N PHE A 94 -10.63 -4.78 1.47
CA PHE A 94 -9.79 -4.26 2.56
C PHE A 94 -9.58 -5.26 3.69
N ASN A 95 -10.59 -6.08 4.01
CA ASN A 95 -10.46 -7.11 5.03
C ASN A 95 -9.54 -8.25 4.58
N GLN A 96 -9.53 -8.58 3.28
CA GLN A 96 -8.56 -9.52 2.71
C GLN A 96 -7.13 -8.97 2.83
N ILE A 97 -6.91 -7.68 2.55
CA ILE A 97 -5.58 -7.08 2.73
C ILE A 97 -5.19 -7.09 4.22
N ARG A 98 -6.11 -6.77 5.13
CA ARG A 98 -5.87 -6.80 6.59
C ARG A 98 -5.54 -8.19 7.13
N SER A 99 -6.03 -9.25 6.50
CA SER A 99 -5.78 -10.62 6.97
C SER A 99 -4.37 -11.11 6.63
N LEU A 100 -3.68 -10.43 5.70
CA LEU A 100 -2.29 -10.72 5.36
C LEU A 100 -1.35 -10.34 6.50
N GLU A 101 -0.35 -11.18 6.75
CA GLU A 101 0.59 -10.96 7.84
C GLU A 101 1.37 -9.65 7.66
N GLY A 102 1.38 -8.81 8.69
CA GLY A 102 2.12 -7.54 8.69
C GLY A 102 1.52 -6.45 7.81
N TYR A 103 0.28 -6.63 7.34
CA TYR A 103 -0.48 -5.60 6.64
C TYR A 103 -1.33 -4.76 7.58
N HIS A 104 -1.42 -3.48 7.28
CA HIS A 104 -2.20 -2.50 8.03
C HIS A 104 -2.96 -1.62 7.05
N VAL A 105 -4.30 -1.77 6.97
CA VAL A 105 -5.14 -0.90 6.14
C VAL A 105 -5.59 0.31 6.95
N LYS A 106 -5.29 1.50 6.45
CA LYS A 106 -5.59 2.81 7.02
C LYS A 106 -6.55 3.53 6.09
N LEU A 107 -7.75 3.84 6.59
CA LEU A 107 -8.80 4.45 5.79
C LEU A 107 -8.89 5.95 6.08
N GLY A 108 -8.78 6.77 5.04
CA GLY A 108 -9.19 8.17 5.03
C GLY A 108 -10.68 8.30 4.72
N THR A 109 -11.09 9.54 4.42
CA THR A 109 -12.51 9.86 4.17
C THR A 109 -12.68 10.40 2.75
N LEU A 110 -13.74 9.95 2.07
CA LEU A 110 -14.20 10.56 0.82
C LEU A 110 -15.18 11.70 1.13
N VAL A 111 -14.97 12.85 0.50
CA VAL A 111 -15.83 14.04 0.69
C VAL A 111 -16.19 14.68 -0.65
N GLY A 112 -17.34 15.37 -0.68
CA GLY A 112 -17.73 16.26 -1.79
C GLY A 112 -18.37 15.57 -3.01
N ASN A 113 -18.73 16.40 -3.98
CA ASN A 113 -19.21 16.02 -5.31
C ASN A 113 -18.65 17.04 -6.34
N PRO A 114 -17.63 16.70 -7.15
CA PRO A 114 -17.05 15.37 -7.34
C PRO A 114 -16.34 14.83 -6.10
N LYS A 115 -16.37 13.50 -5.94
CA LYS A 115 -15.77 12.83 -4.78
C LYS A 115 -14.25 13.02 -4.80
N ARG A 116 -13.70 13.50 -3.70
CA ARG A 116 -12.25 13.63 -3.49
C ARG A 116 -11.84 12.89 -2.23
N GLN A 117 -10.70 12.22 -2.32
CA GLN A 117 -10.04 11.65 -1.15
C GLN A 117 -9.51 12.80 -0.30
N LYS A 118 -9.73 12.73 1.00
CA LYS A 118 -9.23 13.72 1.95
C LYS A 118 -8.41 13.00 3.01
N GLU A 119 -7.34 13.64 3.44
CA GLU A 119 -6.48 13.23 4.56
C GLU A 119 -5.61 11.98 4.32
N VAL A 120 -5.73 11.30 3.17
CA VAL A 120 -4.89 10.13 2.85
C VAL A 120 -3.40 10.51 2.86
N ASP A 121 -3.03 11.60 2.18
CA ASP A 121 -1.63 12.03 2.08
C ASP A 121 -1.07 12.48 3.42
N VAL A 122 -1.90 13.18 4.20
CA VAL A 122 -1.55 13.60 5.56
C VAL A 122 -1.37 12.39 6.47
N LEU A 123 -2.30 11.43 6.42
CA LEU A 123 -2.26 10.23 7.24
C LEU A 123 -1.02 9.38 6.92
N LEU A 124 -0.73 9.21 5.63
CA LEU A 124 0.45 8.50 5.15
C LEU A 124 1.73 9.19 5.64
N THR A 125 1.84 10.50 5.41
CA THR A 125 3.03 11.29 5.80
C THR A 125 3.26 11.24 7.31
N VAL A 126 2.21 11.44 8.10
CA VAL A 126 2.28 11.43 9.57
C VAL A 126 2.68 10.04 10.09
N ASP A 127 2.11 8.95 9.57
CA ASP A 127 2.48 7.59 9.98
C ASP A 127 3.94 7.28 9.61
N MET A 128 4.38 7.65 8.40
CA MET A 128 5.76 7.44 7.95
C MET A 128 6.75 8.21 8.83
N MET A 129 6.48 9.47 9.14
CA MET A 129 7.29 10.27 10.07
C MET A 129 7.31 9.67 11.47
N ASN A 130 6.15 9.28 12.01
CA ASN A 130 6.05 8.66 13.33
C ASN A 130 6.86 7.36 13.43
N HIS A 131 6.82 6.51 12.40
CA HIS A 131 7.61 5.29 12.37
C HIS A 131 9.11 5.56 12.28
N THR A 132 9.51 6.61 11.55
CA THR A 132 10.91 7.05 11.45
C THR A 132 11.42 7.57 12.78
N ILE A 133 10.72 8.53 13.41
CA ILE A 133 11.14 9.18 14.67
C ILE A 133 11.22 8.16 15.81
N ARG A 134 10.35 7.16 15.82
CA ARG A 134 10.34 6.08 16.82
C ARG A 134 11.35 4.96 16.52
N ASN A 135 12.16 5.09 15.46
CA ASN A 135 13.13 4.07 15.01
C ASN A 135 12.49 2.68 14.80
N ASN A 136 11.25 2.63 14.34
CA ASN A 136 10.55 1.36 14.05
C ASN A 136 11.03 0.69 12.76
N MET A 137 11.68 1.46 11.90
CA MET A 137 12.21 1.06 10.60
C MET A 137 13.55 1.76 10.35
N THR A 138 14.39 1.16 9.51
CA THR A 138 15.63 1.76 9.00
C THR A 138 15.51 2.16 7.54
N LYS A 139 14.48 1.68 6.85
CA LYS A 139 14.18 1.97 5.44
C LYS A 139 12.68 2.13 5.25
N ALA A 140 12.29 3.23 4.63
CA ALA A 140 10.94 3.45 4.13
C ALA A 140 10.92 3.22 2.62
N VAL A 141 9.91 2.52 2.12
CA VAL A 141 9.59 2.45 0.69
C VAL A 141 8.20 3.06 0.53
N LEU A 142 8.06 3.98 -0.43
CA LEU A 142 6.80 4.62 -0.75
C LEU A 142 6.35 4.22 -2.16
N ILE A 143 5.11 3.77 -2.28
CA ILE A 143 4.40 3.60 -3.55
C ILE A 143 3.30 4.65 -3.58
N ALA A 144 3.56 5.76 -4.27
CA ALA A 144 2.64 6.85 -4.49
C ALA A 144 2.91 7.48 -5.85
N GLY A 145 1.92 8.21 -6.37
CA GLY A 145 2.02 8.95 -7.63
C GLY A 145 1.97 10.45 -7.49
N ASP A 146 1.73 10.94 -6.27
CA ASP A 146 1.70 12.36 -6.00
C ASP A 146 3.13 12.90 -5.92
N ARG A 147 3.33 14.09 -6.51
CA ARG A 147 4.58 14.83 -6.45
C ARG A 147 4.79 15.50 -5.09
N ASP A 148 3.75 15.56 -4.26
CA ASP A 148 3.76 16.24 -2.97
C ASP A 148 4.45 15.43 -1.84
N PHE A 149 4.89 14.19 -2.10
CA PHE A 149 5.62 13.34 -1.14
C PHE A 149 7.14 13.40 -1.27
#